data_AF-A0A3R9N6E3-F1
#
_entry.id   AF-A0A3R9N6E3-F1
#
_cell.length_a   1.000
_cell.length_b   1.000
_cell.length_c   1.000
_cell.angle_alpha   90.00
_cell.angle_beta   90.00
_cell.angle_gamma   90.00
#
_symmetry.space_group_name_H-M   'P 1'
#
loop_
_entity.id
_entity.type
_entity.pdbx_description
1 polymer ?
#
loop_
_entity_poly.entity_id
_entity_poly.type
_entity_poly.pdbx_seq_one_letter_code
_entity_poly.pdbx_strand_id
1 'polypeptide(L)'
;MKQNWWKALTVVLLLYVSVAGLLLPVPRLAILNETIRNLYFHVPMWFGMTFILAASVYYSVRYLRTPTPALDIRAHEAARTGILMGFVGLATGSIWAKYTWGEWWTNDPKLNGAAIAMLIYGAYLVLRSSFTDEQQRARVSAIYNIFAFATAMPLFYILPRLTDSLHPGAGGNPAFAKYDLDSNMRLVFYPAVIGWTLLAFWLAQLASRVSLLKLKVYEKQLA
;
A
#
# COMPACT_ATOMS: atom_id res chain seq x y z
N MET A 1 -9.68 -0.10 -27.09
CA MET A 1 -10.15 -0.34 -25.70
C MET A 1 -9.57 -1.60 -25.02
N LYS A 2 -9.18 -2.67 -25.75
CA LYS A 2 -8.64 -3.93 -25.16
C LYS A 2 -7.42 -3.79 -24.23
N GLN A 3 -6.63 -2.72 -24.29
CA GLN A 3 -5.41 -2.57 -23.47
C GLN A 3 -5.60 -1.74 -22.18
N ASN A 4 -6.69 -0.96 -22.08
CA ASN A 4 -6.94 -0.03 -20.97
C ASN A 4 -8.21 -0.36 -20.15
N TRP A 5 -8.86 -1.49 -20.40
CA TRP A 5 -10.11 -1.88 -19.73
C TRP A 5 -9.99 -1.88 -18.20
N TRP A 6 -8.84 -2.32 -17.67
CA TRP A 6 -8.60 -2.40 -16.23
C TRP A 6 -8.49 -1.01 -15.58
N LYS A 7 -8.12 0.03 -16.34
CA LYS A 7 -8.15 1.43 -15.85
C LYS A 7 -9.57 1.94 -15.74
N ALA A 8 -10.40 1.66 -16.74
CA ALA A 8 -11.83 1.96 -16.67
C ALA A 8 -12.49 1.19 -15.50
N LEU A 9 -12.15 -0.09 -15.33
CA LEU A 9 -12.59 -0.89 -14.18
C LEU A 9 -12.14 -0.27 -12.84
N THR A 10 -10.90 0.21 -12.75
CA THR A 10 -10.38 0.90 -11.55
C THR A 10 -11.27 2.09 -11.19
N VAL A 11 -11.59 2.93 -12.18
CA VAL A 11 -12.47 4.10 -11.98
C VAL A 11 -13.87 3.67 -11.54
N VAL A 12 -14.47 2.70 -12.24
CA VAL A 12 -15.82 2.20 -11.92
C VAL A 12 -15.88 1.62 -10.51
N LEU A 13 -14.89 0.82 -10.10
CA LEU A 13 -14.84 0.24 -8.76
C LEU A 13 -14.67 1.31 -7.68
N LEU A 14 -13.79 2.29 -7.88
CA LEU A 14 -13.58 3.36 -6.89
C LEU A 14 -14.79 4.29 -6.78
N LEU A 15 -15.47 4.59 -7.89
CA LEU A 15 -16.73 5.33 -7.88
C LEU A 15 -17.82 4.55 -7.16
N TYR A 16 -17.98 3.26 -7.48
CA TYR A 16 -18.91 2.38 -6.78
C TYR A 16 -18.62 2.34 -5.28
N VAL A 17 -17.37 2.16 -4.87
CA VAL A 17 -16.98 2.13 -3.44
C VAL A 17 -17.24 3.46 -2.75
N SER A 18 -17.02 4.59 -3.43
CA SER A 18 -17.28 5.91 -2.87
C SER A 18 -18.78 6.13 -2.65
N VAL A 19 -19.62 5.75 -3.61
CA VAL A 19 -21.08 5.90 -3.52
C VAL A 19 -21.67 4.87 -2.54
N ALA A 20 -21.40 3.59 -2.76
CA ALA A 20 -21.94 2.50 -1.95
C ALA A 20 -21.40 2.52 -0.52
N GLY A 21 -20.13 2.83 -0.30
CA GLY A 21 -19.54 2.90 1.04
C GLY A 21 -20.14 4.01 1.91
N LEU A 22 -20.63 5.08 1.31
CA LEU A 22 -21.31 6.17 2.01
C LEU A 22 -22.81 5.96 2.17
N LEU A 23 -23.47 5.30 1.21
CA LEU A 23 -24.94 5.18 1.19
C LEU A 23 -25.47 3.85 1.72
N LEU A 24 -24.76 2.74 1.54
CA LEU A 24 -25.22 1.43 2.01
C LEU A 24 -25.15 1.35 3.54
N PRO A 25 -26.04 0.56 4.18
CA PRO A 25 -26.04 0.40 5.63
C PRO A 25 -24.75 -0.28 6.10
N VAL A 26 -24.28 0.15 7.28
CA VAL A 26 -23.18 -0.48 8.01
C VAL A 26 -23.68 -0.88 9.41
N PRO A 27 -23.13 -1.94 10.02
CA PRO A 27 -23.50 -2.32 11.37
C PRO A 27 -23.11 -1.21 12.36
N ARG A 28 -24.04 -0.84 13.25
CA ARG A 28 -23.77 0.09 14.36
C ARG A 28 -23.11 -0.63 15.51
N LEU A 29 -21.82 -0.93 15.36
CA LEU A 29 -21.01 -1.53 16.42
C LEU A 29 -20.70 -0.50 17.50
N ALA A 30 -20.63 -0.95 18.76
CA ALA A 30 -20.21 -0.11 19.88
C ALA A 30 -18.84 0.52 19.58
N ILE A 31 -18.66 1.78 19.98
CA ILE A 31 -17.47 2.63 19.70
C ILE A 31 -17.36 3.04 18.22
N LEU A 32 -17.42 2.11 17.28
CA LEU A 32 -17.22 2.37 15.84
C LEU A 32 -18.37 3.19 15.20
N ASN A 33 -19.62 2.84 15.47
CA ASN A 33 -20.79 3.48 14.85
C ASN A 33 -20.61 3.66 13.31
N GLU A 34 -20.80 4.88 12.81
CA GLU A 34 -20.65 5.21 11.37
C GLU A 34 -19.18 5.37 10.93
N THR A 35 -18.22 5.49 11.86
CA THR A 35 -16.79 5.67 11.49
C THR A 35 -16.23 4.44 10.77
N ILE A 36 -16.87 3.28 10.95
CA ILE A 36 -16.52 2.03 10.27
C ILE A 36 -16.56 2.11 8.74
N ARG A 37 -17.26 3.10 8.16
CA ARG A 37 -17.24 3.34 6.71
C ARG A 37 -15.85 3.63 6.17
N ASN A 38 -14.96 4.22 6.98
CA ASN A 38 -13.58 4.47 6.60
C ASN A 38 -12.80 3.16 6.32
N LEU A 39 -13.31 2.02 6.80
CA LEU A 39 -12.78 0.69 6.46
C LEU A 39 -12.66 0.48 4.95
N TYR A 40 -13.62 0.97 4.16
CA TYR A 40 -13.64 0.80 2.70
C TYR A 40 -12.56 1.58 1.96
N PHE A 41 -11.85 2.47 2.64
CA PHE A 41 -10.79 3.29 2.06
C PHE A 41 -9.46 2.95 2.70
N HIS A 42 -9.37 3.10 4.03
CA HIS A 42 -8.16 2.90 4.79
C HIS A 42 -7.57 1.50 4.62
N VAL A 43 -8.35 0.45 4.86
CA VAL A 43 -7.82 -0.94 4.84
C VAL A 43 -7.43 -1.39 3.42
N PRO A 44 -8.25 -1.17 2.38
CA PRO A 44 -7.86 -1.41 1.00
C PRO A 44 -6.57 -0.72 0.55
N MET A 45 -6.26 0.48 1.06
CA MET A 45 -4.99 1.16 0.77
C MET A 45 -3.79 0.34 1.26
N TRP A 46 -3.88 -0.29 2.45
CA TRP A 46 -2.85 -1.19 2.96
C TRP A 46 -2.68 -2.44 2.11
N PHE A 47 -3.77 -3.02 1.60
CA PHE A 47 -3.69 -4.13 0.63
C PHE A 47 -2.99 -3.70 -0.66
N GLY A 48 -3.40 -2.56 -1.23
CA GLY A 48 -2.77 -2.01 -2.44
C GLY A 48 -1.29 -1.74 -2.24
N MET A 49 -0.91 -1.18 -1.09
CA MET A 49 0.48 -1.01 -0.66
C MET A 49 1.23 -2.35 -0.61
N THR A 50 0.73 -3.35 0.12
CA THR A 50 1.40 -4.65 0.25
C THR A 50 1.63 -5.30 -1.11
N PHE A 51 0.63 -5.29 -2.00
CA PHE A 51 0.78 -5.86 -3.34
C PHE A 51 1.78 -5.10 -4.22
N ILE A 52 1.78 -3.77 -4.20
CA ILE A 52 2.71 -3.00 -5.03
C ILE A 52 4.15 -3.06 -4.48
N LEU A 53 4.33 -3.15 -3.17
CA LEU A 53 5.63 -3.40 -2.55
C LEU A 53 6.14 -4.81 -2.85
N ALA A 54 5.27 -5.82 -2.88
CA ALA A 54 5.63 -7.16 -3.33
C ALA A 54 6.07 -7.16 -4.81
N ALA A 55 5.38 -6.41 -5.67
CA ALA A 55 5.80 -6.22 -7.06
C ALA A 55 7.15 -5.48 -7.17
N SER A 56 7.40 -4.50 -6.28
CA SER A 56 8.68 -3.83 -6.17
C SER A 56 9.82 -4.81 -5.83
N VAL A 57 9.60 -5.68 -4.84
CA VAL A 57 10.54 -6.76 -4.48
C VAL A 57 10.77 -7.73 -5.64
N TYR A 58 9.70 -8.11 -6.36
CA TYR A 58 9.83 -8.94 -7.55
C TYR A 58 10.77 -8.31 -8.58
N TYR A 59 10.63 -7.02 -8.87
CA TYR A 59 11.52 -6.31 -9.79
C TYR A 59 12.95 -6.16 -9.22
N SER A 60 13.12 -5.95 -7.92
CA SER A 60 14.43 -5.97 -7.26
C SER A 60 15.14 -7.31 -7.44
N VAL A 61 14.47 -8.43 -7.19
CA VAL A 61 15.04 -9.78 -7.36
C VAL A 61 15.40 -10.03 -8.82
N ARG A 62 14.53 -9.63 -9.76
CA ARG A 62 14.80 -9.69 -11.21
C ARG A 62 16.01 -8.84 -11.59
N TYR A 63 16.15 -7.63 -11.05
CA TYR A 63 17.29 -6.75 -11.29
C TYR A 63 18.59 -7.40 -10.82
N LEU A 64 18.61 -8.00 -9.62
CA LEU A 64 19.82 -8.66 -9.09
C LEU A 64 20.26 -9.88 -9.92
N ARG A 65 19.33 -10.55 -10.61
CA ARG A 65 19.64 -11.66 -11.52
C ARG A 65 20.05 -11.20 -12.92
N THR A 66 19.35 -10.19 -13.44
CA THR A 66 19.52 -9.66 -14.80
C THR A 66 19.49 -8.13 -14.73
N PRO A 67 20.62 -7.47 -14.42
CA PRO A 67 20.65 -6.03 -14.18
C PRO A 67 20.28 -5.26 -15.45
N THR A 68 19.15 -4.55 -15.41
CA THR A 68 18.74 -3.63 -16.47
C THR A 68 18.15 -2.36 -15.87
N PRO A 69 18.36 -1.17 -16.48
CA PRO A 69 17.78 0.08 -15.99
C PRO A 69 16.25 0.01 -15.86
N ALA A 70 15.59 -0.73 -16.76
CA ALA A 70 14.14 -0.88 -16.72
C ALA A 70 13.62 -1.65 -15.50
N LEU A 71 14.37 -2.64 -15.01
CA LEU A 71 13.98 -3.38 -13.80
C LEU A 71 14.21 -2.53 -12.55
N ASP A 72 15.30 -1.78 -12.48
CA ASP A 72 15.56 -0.84 -11.39
C ASP A 72 14.49 0.26 -11.31
N ILE A 73 14.15 0.89 -12.45
CA ILE A 73 13.09 1.90 -12.52
C ILE A 73 11.76 1.33 -12.03
N ARG A 74 11.35 0.14 -12.52
CA ARG A 74 10.08 -0.49 -12.10
C ARG A 74 10.07 -0.84 -10.62
N ALA A 75 11.19 -1.35 -10.08
CA ALA A 75 11.32 -1.62 -8.65
C ALA A 75 11.15 -0.33 -7.84
N HIS A 76 11.86 0.73 -8.22
CA HIS A 76 11.84 2.01 -7.54
C HIS A 76 10.46 2.69 -7.56
N GLU A 77 9.82 2.78 -8.73
CA GLU A 77 8.52 3.44 -8.85
C GLU A 77 7.40 2.64 -8.17
N ALA A 78 7.50 1.31 -8.14
CA ALA A 78 6.59 0.47 -7.35
C ALA A 78 6.78 0.69 -5.83
N ALA A 79 8.03 0.75 -5.35
CA ALA A 79 8.33 1.07 -3.95
C ALA A 79 7.80 2.46 -3.57
N ARG A 80 8.08 3.47 -4.41
CA ARG A 80 7.60 4.85 -4.21
C ARG A 80 6.07 4.93 -4.18
N THR A 81 5.39 4.16 -5.03
CA THR A 81 3.92 4.09 -5.01
C THR A 81 3.40 3.42 -3.76
N GLY A 82 4.03 2.32 -3.31
CA GLY A 82 3.70 1.69 -2.03
C GLY A 82 3.86 2.66 -0.86
N ILE A 83 4.97 3.40 -0.82
CA ILE A 83 5.21 4.45 0.19
C ILE A 83 4.09 5.48 0.20
N LEU A 84 3.67 5.98 -0.96
CA LEU A 84 2.55 6.91 -1.07
C LEU A 84 1.26 6.31 -0.48
N MET A 85 0.92 5.07 -0.87
CA MET A 85 -0.26 4.36 -0.36
C MET A 85 -0.20 4.18 1.17
N GLY A 86 0.98 3.86 1.71
CA GLY A 86 1.19 3.71 3.14
C GLY A 86 1.09 5.02 3.92
N PHE A 87 1.61 6.13 3.39
CA PHE A 87 1.43 7.46 4.01
C PHE A 87 -0.03 7.91 4.01
N VAL A 88 -0.76 7.70 2.91
CA VAL A 88 -2.20 7.99 2.86
C VAL A 88 -2.97 7.02 3.79
N GLY A 89 -2.54 5.76 3.89
CA GLY A 89 -3.02 4.80 4.88
C GLY A 89 -2.85 5.30 6.31
N LEU A 90 -1.65 5.76 6.69
CA LEU A 90 -1.38 6.36 8.00
C LEU A 90 -2.25 7.58 8.27
N ALA A 91 -2.38 8.50 7.31
CA ALA A 91 -3.19 9.70 7.46
C ALA A 91 -4.68 9.36 7.68
N THR A 92 -5.24 8.49 6.83
CA THR A 92 -6.64 8.04 6.97
C THR A 92 -6.87 7.23 8.24
N GLY A 93 -5.86 6.49 8.71
CA GLY A 93 -5.91 5.74 9.97
C GLY A 93 -5.88 6.67 11.19
N SER A 94 -5.04 7.69 11.17
CA SER A 94 -4.97 8.70 12.25
C SER A 94 -6.27 9.50 12.37
N ILE A 95 -6.88 9.87 11.23
CA ILE A 95 -8.21 10.47 11.20
C ILE A 95 -9.23 9.51 11.83
N TRP A 96 -9.21 8.23 11.46
CA TRP A 96 -10.14 7.24 12.00
C TRP A 96 -9.99 7.05 13.51
N ALA A 97 -8.74 6.98 13.99
CA ALA A 97 -8.42 6.91 15.42
C ALA A 97 -8.99 8.12 16.16
N LYS A 98 -8.85 9.34 15.62
CA LYS A 98 -9.38 10.55 16.24
C LYS A 98 -10.89 10.49 16.46
N TYR A 99 -11.63 10.02 15.47
CA TYR A 99 -13.10 9.94 15.55
C TYR A 99 -13.62 8.72 16.32
N THR A 100 -12.83 7.65 16.46
CA THR A 100 -13.27 6.41 17.12
C THR A 100 -12.79 6.31 18.57
N TRP A 101 -11.58 6.79 18.85
CA TRP A 101 -10.90 6.65 20.14
C TRP A 101 -10.56 8.00 20.79
N GLY A 102 -10.86 9.12 20.13
CA GLY A 102 -10.64 10.47 20.67
C GLY A 102 -9.22 11.02 20.47
N GLU A 103 -8.28 10.22 19.99
CA GLU A 103 -6.86 10.58 19.82
C GLU A 103 -6.37 10.32 18.39
N TRP A 104 -5.50 11.19 17.87
CA TRP A 104 -4.92 11.04 16.54
C TRP A 104 -4.00 9.82 16.42
N TRP A 105 -3.43 9.38 17.53
CA TRP A 105 -2.52 8.25 17.59
C TRP A 105 -2.58 7.62 18.98
N THR A 106 -3.06 6.38 19.04
CA THR A 106 -3.08 5.59 20.28
C THR A 106 -1.84 4.70 20.33
N ASN A 107 -1.48 4.23 21.54
CA ASN A 107 -0.41 3.25 21.71
C ASN A 107 -0.86 1.84 21.30
N ASP A 108 -1.22 1.67 20.03
CA ASP A 108 -1.69 0.41 19.45
C ASP A 108 -0.60 -0.24 18.58
N PRO A 109 -0.41 -1.58 18.67
CA PRO A 109 0.65 -2.29 17.95
C PRO A 109 0.54 -2.23 16.42
N LYS A 110 -0.67 -2.13 15.84
CA LYS A 110 -0.84 -2.00 14.38
C LYS A 110 -0.51 -0.60 13.92
N LEU A 111 -0.92 0.43 14.68
CA LEU A 111 -0.55 1.82 14.41
C LEU A 111 0.98 1.98 14.42
N ASN A 112 1.62 1.57 15.52
CA ASN A 112 3.06 1.69 15.69
C ASN A 112 3.82 0.83 14.68
N GLY A 113 3.40 -0.42 14.45
CA GLY A 113 3.99 -1.30 13.45
C GLY A 113 3.92 -0.71 12.04
N ALA A 114 2.79 -0.07 11.70
CA ALA A 114 2.62 0.62 10.43
C ALA A 114 3.52 1.85 10.27
N ALA A 115 3.64 2.69 11.31
CA ALA A 115 4.55 3.83 11.29
C ALA A 115 6.01 3.38 11.13
N ILE A 116 6.44 2.36 11.88
CA ILE A 116 7.80 1.82 11.80
C ILE A 116 8.08 1.26 10.40
N ALA A 117 7.14 0.50 9.82
CA ALA A 117 7.29 -0.02 8.46
C ALA A 117 7.44 1.12 7.43
N MET A 118 6.69 2.22 7.58
CA MET A 118 6.81 3.37 6.70
C MET A 118 8.13 4.13 6.91
N LEU A 119 8.67 4.20 8.13
CA LEU A 119 10.00 4.75 8.37
C LEU A 119 11.11 3.90 7.72
N ILE A 120 11.02 2.57 7.77
CA ILE A 120 11.93 1.66 7.06
C ILE A 120 11.91 1.94 5.55
N TYR A 121 10.72 2.12 4.98
CA TYR A 121 10.60 2.48 3.57
C TYR A 121 10.98 3.94 3.26
N GLY A 122 10.88 4.85 4.23
CA GLY A 122 11.47 6.19 4.13
C GLY A 122 12.99 6.13 4.02
N ALA A 123 13.62 5.27 4.83
CA ALA A 123 15.06 5.02 4.75
C ALA A 123 15.49 4.40 3.41
N TYR A 124 14.64 3.59 2.75
CA TYR A 124 14.89 3.15 1.36
C TYR A 124 15.09 4.33 0.39
N LEU A 125 14.25 5.38 0.48
CA LEU A 125 14.37 6.56 -0.39
C LEU A 125 15.64 7.35 -0.11
N VAL A 126 15.95 7.56 1.17
CA VAL A 126 17.17 8.28 1.59
C VAL A 126 18.41 7.52 1.14
N LEU A 127 18.48 6.21 1.41
CA LEU A 127 19.58 5.35 1.01
C LEU A 127 19.79 5.36 -0.50
N ARG A 128 18.71 5.27 -1.28
CA ARG A 128 18.83 5.33 -2.75
C ARG A 128 19.38 6.67 -3.22
N SER A 129 19.01 7.77 -2.58
CA SER A 129 19.45 9.11 -2.96
C SER A 129 20.93 9.41 -2.62
N SER A 130 21.56 8.62 -1.75
CA SER A 130 22.95 8.85 -1.32
C SER A 130 24.01 8.34 -2.30
N PHE A 131 23.62 7.62 -3.36
CA PHE A 131 24.54 7.05 -4.33
C PHE A 131 24.57 7.86 -5.64
N THR A 132 25.79 8.16 -6.09
CA THR A 132 26.05 8.81 -7.38
C THR A 132 26.14 7.79 -8.52
N ASP A 133 26.83 6.67 -8.31
CA ASP A 133 26.93 5.58 -9.28
C ASP A 133 25.58 4.85 -9.44
N GLU A 134 25.08 4.75 -10.67
CA GLU A 134 23.75 4.24 -10.95
C GLU A 134 23.62 2.74 -10.67
N GLN A 135 24.67 1.96 -10.96
CA GLN A 135 24.64 0.50 -10.79
C GLN A 135 24.67 0.14 -9.31
N GLN A 136 25.53 0.80 -8.54
CA GLN A 136 25.63 0.68 -7.08
C GLN A 136 24.31 1.12 -6.44
N ARG A 137 23.78 2.29 -6.81
CA ARG A 137 22.48 2.79 -6.36
C ARG A 137 21.40 1.74 -6.53
N ALA A 138 21.26 1.21 -7.75
CA ALA A 138 20.24 0.23 -8.08
C ALA A 138 20.42 -1.10 -7.33
N ARG A 139 21.65 -1.61 -7.23
CA ARG A 139 21.95 -2.87 -6.54
C ARG A 139 21.70 -2.79 -5.04
N VAL A 140 22.21 -1.75 -4.37
CA VAL A 140 22.04 -1.55 -2.92
C VAL A 140 20.56 -1.29 -2.59
N SER A 141 19.89 -0.47 -3.39
CA SER A 141 18.45 -0.25 -3.25
C SER A 141 17.65 -1.54 -3.39
N ALA A 142 17.97 -2.38 -4.38
CA ALA A 142 17.26 -3.63 -4.63
C ALA A 142 17.39 -4.58 -3.43
N ILE A 143 18.58 -4.71 -2.86
CA ILE A 143 18.85 -5.52 -1.66
C ILE A 143 18.07 -4.96 -0.46
N TYR A 144 18.20 -3.66 -0.18
CA TYR A 144 17.51 -3.02 0.93
C TYR A 144 16.00 -3.21 0.83
N ASN A 145 15.42 -3.05 -0.36
CA ASN A 145 13.98 -3.21 -0.58
C ASN A 145 13.46 -4.61 -0.20
N ILE A 146 14.25 -5.67 -0.48
CA ILE A 146 13.91 -7.04 -0.09
C ILE A 146 13.86 -7.15 1.44
N PHE A 147 14.87 -6.62 2.13
CA PHE A 147 14.91 -6.60 3.60
C PHE A 147 13.78 -5.76 4.19
N ALA A 148 13.56 -4.55 3.67
CA ALA A 148 12.48 -3.67 4.09
C ALA A 148 11.11 -4.35 4.03
N PHE A 149 10.81 -5.03 2.91
CA PHE A 149 9.57 -5.78 2.78
C PHE A 149 9.49 -6.95 3.77
N ALA A 150 10.58 -7.73 3.89
CA ALA A 150 10.65 -8.86 4.81
C ALA A 150 10.46 -8.44 6.27
N THR A 151 11.02 -7.29 6.68
CA THR A 151 10.83 -6.70 8.01
C THR A 151 9.44 -6.12 8.20
N ALA A 152 8.83 -5.54 7.16
CA ALA A 152 7.48 -5.00 7.23
C ALA A 152 6.41 -6.09 7.45
N MET A 153 6.60 -7.31 6.93
CA MET A 153 5.61 -8.39 7.08
C MET A 153 5.34 -8.77 8.55
N PRO A 154 6.35 -9.02 9.42
CA PRO A 154 6.13 -9.21 10.85
C PRO A 154 5.44 -8.03 11.55
N LEU A 155 5.80 -6.79 11.18
CA LEU A 155 5.21 -5.58 11.78
C LEU A 155 3.70 -5.48 11.50
N PHE A 156 3.27 -5.80 10.28
CA PHE A 156 1.85 -5.74 9.91
C PHE A 156 1.05 -6.95 10.35
N TYR A 157 1.65 -8.15 10.28
CA TYR A 157 0.88 -9.39 10.36
C TYR A 157 1.23 -10.28 11.55
N ILE A 158 2.41 -10.17 12.15
CA ILE A 158 2.80 -11.05 13.25
C ILE A 158 2.62 -10.34 14.59
N LEU A 159 3.32 -9.21 14.81
CA LEU A 159 3.30 -8.50 16.09
C LEU A 159 1.90 -8.10 16.58
N PRO A 160 1.00 -7.60 15.71
CA PRO A 160 -0.36 -7.26 16.13
C PRO A 160 -1.23 -8.42 16.60
N ARG A 161 -0.81 -9.67 16.35
CA ARG A 161 -1.51 -10.87 16.78
C ARG A 161 -0.94 -11.45 18.08
N LEU A 162 0.22 -10.95 18.52
CA LEU A 162 0.87 -11.34 19.76
C LEU A 162 0.53 -10.40 20.93
N THR A 163 -0.25 -9.35 20.67
CA THR A 163 -0.56 -8.27 21.60
C THR A 163 -2.03 -7.84 21.44
N ASP A 164 -2.61 -7.27 22.49
CA ASP A 164 -3.93 -6.68 22.41
C ASP A 164 -3.93 -5.45 21.49
N SER A 165 -4.98 -5.29 20.71
CA SER A 165 -5.12 -4.19 19.76
C SER A 165 -6.53 -3.62 19.80
N LEU A 166 -6.63 -2.29 19.71
CA LEU A 166 -7.90 -1.56 19.61
C LEU A 166 -8.59 -1.77 18.27
N HIS A 167 -7.87 -2.30 17.28
CA HIS A 167 -8.44 -2.52 15.96
C HIS A 167 -9.47 -3.66 15.97
N PRO A 168 -10.55 -3.53 15.18
CA PRO A 168 -11.54 -4.58 15.04
C PRO A 168 -10.90 -5.94 14.66
N GLY A 169 -11.34 -7.02 15.32
CA GLY A 169 -10.86 -8.39 15.04
C GLY A 169 -9.51 -8.76 15.67
N ALA A 170 -9.09 -8.11 16.77
CA ALA A 170 -7.85 -8.44 17.49
C ALA A 170 -7.97 -9.58 18.52
N GLY A 171 -9.17 -9.85 19.06
CA GLY A 171 -9.39 -10.77 20.19
C GLY A 171 -9.44 -12.28 19.89
N GLY A 172 -8.68 -12.79 18.91
CA GLY A 172 -8.49 -14.25 18.76
C GLY A 172 -9.10 -14.95 17.55
N ASN A 173 -9.54 -14.22 16.51
CA ASN A 173 -9.74 -14.76 15.16
C ASN A 173 -9.74 -13.55 14.21
N PRO A 174 -9.05 -13.63 13.05
CA PRO A 174 -8.37 -12.50 12.44
C PRO A 174 -9.33 -11.35 12.14
N ALA A 175 -8.75 -10.16 12.04
CA ALA A 175 -9.26 -9.10 11.17
C ALA A 175 -9.94 -9.76 9.95
N PHE A 176 -11.28 -9.82 9.99
CA PHE A 176 -12.12 -10.40 8.95
C PHE A 176 -12.09 -11.94 8.83
N ALA A 177 -12.25 -12.68 9.93
CA ALA A 177 -12.67 -14.08 9.86
C ALA A 177 -13.93 -14.19 8.97
N LYS A 178 -14.02 -15.27 8.19
CA LYS A 178 -15.02 -15.58 7.15
C LYS A 178 -16.50 -15.37 7.55
N TYR A 179 -16.78 -15.10 8.82
CA TYR A 179 -18.09 -14.92 9.43
C TYR A 179 -18.38 -13.50 9.99
N ASP A 180 -17.42 -12.55 9.99
CA ASP A 180 -17.51 -11.34 10.84
C ASP A 180 -17.61 -9.98 10.09
N LEU A 181 -17.29 -9.94 8.79
CA LEU A 181 -17.80 -8.83 7.97
C LEU A 181 -19.28 -9.09 7.75
N ASP A 182 -20.13 -8.18 8.21
CA ASP A 182 -21.53 -8.13 7.81
C ASP A 182 -21.62 -8.30 6.28
N SER A 183 -22.55 -9.12 5.82
CA SER A 183 -22.63 -9.51 4.41
C SER A 183 -22.75 -8.28 3.49
N ASN A 184 -23.36 -7.19 3.96
CA ASN A 184 -23.46 -5.94 3.22
C ASN A 184 -22.11 -5.22 3.10
N MET A 185 -21.27 -5.27 4.13
CA MET A 185 -19.96 -4.64 4.08
C MET A 185 -19.03 -5.32 3.07
N ARG A 186 -19.15 -6.65 2.89
CA ARG A 186 -18.34 -7.40 1.92
C ARG A 186 -18.58 -6.95 0.48
N LEU A 187 -19.81 -6.56 0.15
CA LEU A 187 -20.21 -6.07 -1.17
C LEU A 187 -19.48 -4.77 -1.56
N VAL A 188 -19.00 -4.00 -0.58
CA VAL A 188 -18.23 -2.78 -0.82
C VAL A 188 -16.73 -3.05 -0.64
N PHE A 189 -16.38 -3.80 0.41
CA PHE A 189 -15.00 -4.01 0.82
C PHE A 189 -14.15 -4.74 -0.24
N TYR A 190 -14.62 -5.85 -0.82
CA TYR A 190 -13.82 -6.57 -1.82
C TYR A 190 -13.62 -5.78 -3.12
N PRO A 191 -14.67 -5.13 -3.69
CA PRO A 191 -14.48 -4.17 -4.77
C PRO A 191 -13.49 -3.05 -4.43
N ALA A 192 -13.48 -2.56 -3.19
CA ALA A 192 -12.52 -1.57 -2.73
C ALA A 192 -11.08 -2.10 -2.75
N VAL A 193 -10.84 -3.30 -2.20
CA VAL A 193 -9.51 -3.92 -2.25
C VAL A 193 -9.00 -4.05 -3.68
N ILE A 194 -9.84 -4.50 -4.62
CA ILE A 194 -9.49 -4.60 -6.03
C ILE A 194 -9.22 -3.21 -6.62
N GLY A 195 -10.13 -2.25 -6.42
CA GLY A 195 -10.01 -0.89 -6.97
C GLY A 195 -8.75 -0.17 -6.50
N TRP A 196 -8.47 -0.16 -5.20
CA TRP A 196 -7.28 0.46 -4.63
C TRP A 196 -5.98 -0.23 -5.05
N THR A 197 -6.00 -1.57 -5.18
CA THR A 197 -4.85 -2.32 -5.71
C THR A 197 -4.59 -1.96 -7.17
N LEU A 198 -5.62 -1.96 -8.02
CA LEU A 198 -5.48 -1.58 -9.43
C LEU A 198 -4.99 -0.13 -9.57
N LEU A 199 -5.47 0.78 -8.72
CA LEU A 199 -4.98 2.16 -8.68
C LEU A 199 -3.49 2.23 -8.36
N ALA A 200 -3.01 1.49 -7.36
CA ALA A 200 -1.59 1.43 -7.02
C ALA A 200 -0.75 0.94 -8.21
N PHE A 201 -1.16 -0.15 -8.87
CA PHE A 201 -0.48 -0.63 -10.08
C PHE A 201 -0.56 0.38 -11.24
N TRP A 202 -1.65 1.12 -11.36
CA TRP A 202 -1.79 2.18 -12.36
C TRP A 202 -0.81 3.32 -12.13
N LEU A 203 -0.73 3.84 -10.92
CA LEU A 203 0.19 4.90 -10.55
C LEU A 203 1.65 4.47 -10.79
N ALA A 204 2.02 3.26 -10.34
CA ALA A 204 3.35 2.71 -10.56
C ALA A 204 3.67 2.51 -12.06
N GLN A 205 2.69 2.05 -12.86
CA GLN A 205 2.85 1.91 -14.31
C GLN A 205 3.10 3.27 -14.97
N LEU A 206 2.32 4.30 -14.64
CA LEU A 206 2.48 5.63 -15.21
C LEU A 206 3.83 6.23 -14.84
N ALA A 207 4.20 6.17 -13.56
CA ALA A 207 5.49 6.64 -13.08
C ALA A 207 6.67 5.92 -13.78
N SER A 208 6.61 4.59 -13.86
CA SER A 208 7.61 3.80 -14.58
C SER A 208 7.74 4.20 -16.05
N ARG A 209 6.62 4.42 -16.75
CA ARG A 209 6.64 4.85 -18.16
C ARG A 209 7.27 6.22 -18.33
N VAL A 210 6.95 7.18 -17.45
CA VAL A 210 7.54 8.51 -17.48
C VAL A 210 9.05 8.43 -17.25
N SER A 211 9.50 7.69 -16.24
CA SER A 211 10.93 7.54 -15.92
C SER A 211 11.70 6.83 -17.05
N LEU A 212 11.12 5.81 -17.68
CA LEU A 212 11.71 5.14 -18.85
C LEU A 212 11.80 6.06 -20.07
N LEU A 213 10.82 6.92 -20.30
CA LEU A 213 10.86 7.88 -21.39
C LEU A 213 11.94 8.94 -21.16
N LYS A 214 12.09 9.43 -19.93
CA LYS A 214 13.17 10.35 -19.55
C LYS A 214 14.55 9.73 -19.81
N LEU A 215 14.75 8.47 -19.42
CA LEU A 215 15.99 7.75 -19.69
C LEU A 215 16.28 7.68 -21.20
N LYS A 216 15.28 7.31 -22.02
CA LYS A 216 15.44 7.25 -23.48
C LYS A 216 15.76 8.59 -24.12
N VAL A 217 15.18 9.68 -23.61
CA VAL A 217 15.48 11.03 -24.11
C VAL A 217 16.90 11.41 -23.76
N TYR A 218 17.35 11.12 -22.54
CA TYR A 218 18.72 11.36 -22.10
C TYR A 218 19.75 10.58 -22.92
N GLU A 219 19.51 9.28 -23.14
CA GLU A 219 20.37 8.44 -24.00
C GLU A 219 20.48 8.98 -25.43
N LYS A 220 19.38 9.49 -26.00
CA LYS A 220 19.38 10.12 -27.33
C LYS A 220 20.12 11.44 -27.40
N GLN A 221 20.22 12.18 -26.29
CA GLN A 221 20.95 13.45 -26.25
C GLN A 221 22.47 13.24 -26.15
N LEU A 222 22.90 12.06 -25.72
CA LEU A 222 24.32 11.68 -25.60
C LEU A 222 24.87 10.96 -26.84
N ALA A 223 23.99 10.48 -27.74
CA ALA A 223 24.34 9.80 -28.98
C ALA A 223 24.48 10.78 -30.14
#